data_AF-A0A7C7W336-F1
#
_entry.id   AF-A0A7C7W336-F1
#
_cell.length_a   1.000
_cell.length_b   1.000
_cell.length_c   1.000
_cell.angle_alpha   90.00
_cell.angle_beta   90.00
_cell.angle_gamma   90.00
#
_symmetry.space_group_name_H-M   'P 1'
#
loop_
_entity.id
_entity.type
_entity.pdbx_description
1 polymer ?
#
loop_
_entity_poly.entity_id
_entity_poly.type
_entity_poly.pdbx_seq_one_letter_code
_entity_poly.pdbx_strand_id
1 'polypeptide(L)'
;MGKYDFIIKELAALKEQGLYNIIRTIDGPVGAWTVVDGKRVLNMCSNNYLGFANDPRLKAAALKAIEEYGVGPAAVRSIAGTMSLHHELER
;
A
#
# COMPACT_ATOMS: atom_id res chain seq x y z
N MET A 1 -20.48 32.70 -1.62
CA MET A 1 -20.23 31.29 -1.97
C MET A 1 -18.78 31.20 -2.44
N GLY A 2 -17.93 30.54 -1.67
CA GLY A 2 -16.53 30.31 -2.02
C GLY A 2 -16.40 29.35 -3.20
N LYS A 3 -15.29 29.44 -3.94
CA LYS A 3 -14.97 28.59 -5.09
C LYS A 3 -15.09 27.07 -4.81
N TYR A 4 -14.96 26.67 -3.55
CA TYR A 4 -14.91 25.27 -3.13
C TYR A 4 -16.13 24.82 -2.30
N ASP A 5 -17.17 25.64 -2.17
CA ASP A 5 -18.34 25.32 -1.33
C ASP A 5 -19.07 24.04 -1.79
N PHE A 6 -19.01 23.72 -3.08
CA PHE A 6 -19.58 22.48 -3.63
C PHE A 6 -18.95 21.22 -3.02
N ILE A 7 -17.65 21.25 -2.68
CA ILE A 7 -16.95 20.11 -2.05
C ILE A 7 -17.56 19.80 -0.69
N ILE A 8 -17.79 20.83 0.13
CA ILE A 8 -18.37 20.67 1.47
C ILE A 8 -19.80 20.12 1.36
N LYS A 9 -20.57 20.64 0.40
CA LYS A 9 -21.94 20.18 0.14
C LYS A 9 -21.97 18.69 -0.28
N GLU A 10 -21.11 18.28 -1.20
CA GLU A 10 -21.03 16.89 -1.65
C GLU A 10 -20.55 15.94 -0.55
N LEU A 11 -19.56 16.36 0.26
CA LEU A 11 -19.10 15.60 1.42
C LEU A 11 -20.21 15.41 2.46
N ALA A 12 -21.04 16.44 2.70
CA ALA A 12 -22.18 16.33 3.59
C ALA A 12 -23.22 15.33 3.04
N ALA A 13 -23.52 15.40 1.74
CA ALA A 13 -24.43 14.47 1.09
C ALA A 13 -23.95 13.01 1.17
N LEU A 14 -22.65 12.76 0.96
CA LEU A 14 -22.06 11.42 1.10
C LEU A 14 -22.18 10.88 2.54
N LYS A 15 -22.02 11.75 3.55
CA LYS A 15 -22.17 11.37 4.96
C LYS A 15 -23.62 11.03 5.30
N GLU A 16 -24.57 11.85 4.82
CA GLU A 16 -26.00 11.63 5.01
C GLU A 16 -26.47 10.32 4.35
N GLN A 17 -25.94 10.01 3.16
CA GLN A 17 -26.25 8.78 2.42
C GLN A 17 -25.50 7.53 2.93
N GLY A 18 -24.59 7.67 3.90
CA GLY A 18 -23.75 6.56 4.37
C GLY A 18 -22.72 6.07 3.34
N LEU A 19 -22.45 6.85 2.29
CA LEU A 19 -21.48 6.55 1.23
C LEU A 19 -20.10 7.14 1.51
N TYR A 20 -19.97 7.92 2.58
CA TYR A 20 -18.70 8.49 2.98
C TYR A 20 -17.74 7.40 3.46
N ASN A 21 -16.66 7.18 2.71
CA ASN A 21 -15.66 6.18 3.04
C ASN A 21 -14.75 6.65 4.18
N ILE A 22 -14.61 5.82 5.20
CA ILE A 22 -13.71 6.05 6.32
C ILE A 22 -12.54 5.09 6.18
N ILE A 23 -11.35 5.64 5.90
CA ILE A 23 -10.11 4.89 5.82
C ILE A 23 -9.72 4.47 7.24
N ARG A 24 -9.62 3.16 7.47
CA ARG A 24 -9.18 2.58 8.75
C ARG A 24 -7.65 2.45 8.76
N THR A 25 -7.04 2.58 9.93
CA THR A 25 -5.59 2.42 10.08
C THR A 25 -5.25 0.96 10.34
N ILE A 26 -4.24 0.45 9.63
CA ILE A 26 -3.71 -0.90 9.83
C ILE A 26 -2.31 -0.77 10.43
N ASP A 27 -2.07 -1.48 11.53
CA ASP A 27 -0.79 -1.47 12.24
C ASP A 27 -0.06 -2.81 12.08
N GLY A 28 1.24 -2.74 11.77
CA GLY A 28 2.12 -3.89 11.69
C GLY A 28 1.96 -4.74 10.41
N PRO A 29 2.58 -5.93 10.39
CA PRO A 29 2.57 -6.79 9.21
C PRO A 29 1.18 -7.39 8.96
N VAL A 30 0.75 -7.41 7.70
CA VAL A 30 -0.55 -7.94 7.30
C VAL A 30 -0.47 -9.46 7.06
N GLY A 31 -1.34 -10.21 7.74
CA GLY A 31 -1.56 -11.64 7.51
C GLY A 31 -3.03 -12.02 7.75
N ALA A 32 -3.27 -13.31 8.00
CA ALA A 32 -4.60 -13.81 8.39
C ALA A 32 -5.15 -13.09 9.63
N TRP A 33 -4.26 -12.67 10.53
CA TRP A 33 -4.57 -11.75 11.62
C TRP A 33 -3.85 -10.42 11.39
N THR A 34 -4.51 -9.31 11.72
CA THR A 34 -3.93 -7.97 11.63
C THR A 34 -4.44 -7.09 12.76
N VAL A 35 -3.85 -5.90 12.92
CA VAL A 35 -4.34 -4.88 13.86
C VAL A 35 -4.99 -3.75 13.07
N VAL A 36 -6.26 -3.46 13.35
CA VAL A 36 -7.02 -2.36 12.75
C VAL A 36 -7.48 -1.43 13.86
N ASP A 37 -7.05 -0.17 13.80
CA ASP A 37 -7.27 0.86 14.83
C ASP A 37 -6.99 0.36 16.25
N GLY A 38 -5.80 -0.24 16.44
CA GLY A 38 -5.36 -0.79 17.72
C GLY A 38 -6.05 -2.10 18.15
N LYS A 39 -6.93 -2.70 17.34
CA LYS A 39 -7.62 -3.96 17.67
C LYS A 39 -7.15 -5.12 16.80
N ARG A 40 -6.77 -6.24 17.41
CA ARG A 40 -6.41 -7.47 16.70
C ARG A 40 -7.67 -8.14 16.15
N VAL A 41 -7.72 -8.34 14.84
CA VAL A 41 -8.87 -8.89 14.10
C VAL A 41 -8.44 -9.95 13.09
N LEU A 42 -9.37 -10.85 12.75
CA LEU A 42 -9.20 -11.78 11.63
C LEU A 42 -9.42 -11.01 10.32
N ASN A 43 -8.42 -11.04 9.43
CA ASN A 43 -8.42 -10.27 8.20
C ASN A 43 -9.05 -11.06 7.05
N MET A 44 -10.31 -10.74 6.76
CA MET A 44 -11.10 -11.38 5.71
C MET A 44 -11.30 -10.47 4.48
N CYS A 45 -10.58 -9.35 4.40
CA CYS A 45 -10.74 -8.37 3.31
C CYS A 45 -9.45 -8.03 2.56
N SER A 46 -8.29 -8.58 2.96
CA SER A 46 -7.04 -8.35 2.23
C SER A 46 -6.94 -9.16 0.95
N ASN A 47 -6.19 -8.62 -0.01
CA ASN A 47 -5.77 -9.33 -1.23
C ASN A 47 -4.50 -10.19 -1.01
N ASN A 48 -4.11 -10.44 0.24
CA ASN A 48 -2.93 -11.23 0.59
C ASN A 48 -3.22 -12.74 0.55
N TYR A 49 -3.72 -13.24 -0.58
CA TYR A 49 -4.28 -14.59 -0.71
C TYR A 49 -3.29 -15.71 -0.36
N LEU A 50 -2.02 -15.54 -0.72
CA LEU A 50 -0.95 -16.51 -0.49
C LEU A 50 -0.09 -16.19 0.74
N GLY A 51 -0.40 -15.13 1.48
CA GLY A 51 0.35 -14.73 2.67
C GLY A 51 1.70 -14.04 2.40
N PHE A 52 2.02 -13.74 1.14
CA PHE A 52 3.32 -13.20 0.74
C PHE A 52 3.62 -11.79 1.27
N ALA A 53 2.62 -10.99 1.64
CA ALA A 53 2.85 -9.64 2.16
C ALA A 53 3.71 -9.59 3.45
N ASN A 54 3.82 -10.70 4.19
CA ASN A 54 4.69 -10.82 5.37
C ASN A 54 5.60 -12.06 5.32
N ASP A 55 5.83 -12.64 4.15
CA ASP A 55 6.70 -13.81 4.01
C ASP A 55 8.15 -13.45 4.40
N PRO A 56 8.80 -14.22 5.30
CA PRO A 56 10.15 -13.93 5.75
C PRO A 56 11.19 -13.93 4.61
N ARG A 57 11.00 -14.74 3.57
CA ARG A 57 11.89 -14.81 2.40
C ARG A 57 11.81 -13.53 1.58
N LEU A 58 10.60 -13.00 1.37
CA LEU A 58 10.41 -11.75 0.63
C LEU A 58 10.94 -10.55 1.41
N LYS A 59 10.75 -10.50 2.74
CA LYS A 59 11.36 -9.46 3.58
C LYS A 59 12.88 -9.49 3.49
N ALA A 60 13.50 -10.66 3.58
CA ALA A 60 14.95 -10.81 3.46
C ALA A 60 15.46 -10.38 2.07
N ALA A 61 14.77 -10.79 1.00
CA ALA A 61 15.12 -10.39 -0.36
C ALA A 61 15.00 -8.87 -0.58
N ALA A 62 13.94 -8.25 -0.05
CA ALA A 62 13.74 -6.81 -0.13
C ALA A 62 14.84 -6.03 0.63
N LEU A 63 15.16 -6.44 1.86
CA LEU A 63 16.25 -5.83 2.64
C LEU A 63 17.59 -5.94 1.89
N LYS A 64 17.92 -7.12 1.36
CA LYS A 64 19.14 -7.31 0.58
C LYS A 64 19.17 -6.41 -0.66
N ALA A 65 18.05 -6.31 -1.39
CA ALA A 65 17.97 -5.45 -2.56
C ALA A 65 18.17 -3.97 -2.21
N ILE A 66 17.64 -3.52 -1.07
CA ILE A 66 17.85 -2.15 -0.58
C ILE A 66 19.33 -1.90 -0.25
N GLU A 67 20.01 -2.85 0.41
CA GLU A 67 21.45 -2.71 0.72
C GLU A 67 22.31 -2.69 -0.56
N GLU A 68 21.98 -3.53 -1.55
CA GLU A 68 22.78 -3.68 -2.77
C GLU A 68 22.52 -2.56 -3.79
N TYR A 69 21.28 -2.10 -3.91
CA TYR A 69 20.85 -1.20 -4.98
C TYR A 69 20.28 0.15 -4.52
N GLY A 70 20.03 0.32 -3.22
CA GLY A 70 19.29 1.46 -2.68
C GLY A 70 17.77 1.33 -2.86
N VAL A 71 17.04 2.39 -2.49
CA VAL A 71 15.56 2.39 -2.46
C VAL A 71 14.93 2.38 -3.85
N GLY A 72 15.63 2.89 -4.87
CA GLY A 72 15.12 2.90 -6.24
C GLY A 72 15.98 3.71 -7.20
N PRO A 73 15.67 3.67 -8.50
CA PRO A 73 16.56 4.14 -9.56
C PRO A 73 16.46 5.65 -9.86
N ALA A 74 15.60 6.40 -9.16
CA ALA A 74 15.39 7.84 -9.30
C ALA A 74 15.05 8.39 -10.71
N ALA A 75 14.81 7.51 -11.70
CA ALA A 75 14.48 7.89 -13.07
C ALA A 75 13.57 6.86 -13.75
N VAL A 76 12.98 7.24 -14.90
CA VAL A 76 12.23 6.33 -15.77
C VAL A 76 13.17 5.38 -16.54
N ARG A 77 12.64 4.23 -16.95
CA ARG A 77 13.39 3.16 -17.64
C ARG A 77 14.21 3.65 -18.84
N SER A 78 13.67 4.58 -19.63
CA SER A 78 14.27 5.08 -20.88
C SER A 78 15.42 6.09 -20.71
N ILE A 79 15.64 6.62 -19.50
CA ILE A 79 16.69 7.62 -19.24
C ILE A 79 17.84 7.00 -18.44
N ALA A 80 17.57 6.65 -17.18
CA ALA A 80 18.54 6.08 -16.25
C ALA A 80 17.88 5.17 -15.21
N GLY A 81 16.65 4.70 -15.47
CA GLY A 81 15.81 4.01 -14.50
C GLY A 81 15.93 2.49 -14.47
N THR A 82 16.74 1.90 -15.35
CA THR A 82 16.78 0.44 -15.54
C THR A 82 17.90 -0.19 -14.74
N MET A 83 17.54 -0.81 -13.61
CA MET A 83 18.44 -1.63 -12.79
C MET A 83 18.54 -3.07 -13.33
N SER A 84 19.65 -3.76 -13.05
CA SER A 84 19.84 -5.19 -13.37
C SER A 84 18.70 -6.06 -12.87
N LEU A 85 18.17 -5.76 -11.67
CA LEU A 85 17.05 -6.49 -11.06
C LEU A 85 15.79 -6.50 -11.93
N HIS A 86 15.51 -5.43 -12.69
CA HIS A 86 14.36 -5.41 -13.61
C HIS A 86 14.55 -6.44 -14.72
N HIS A 87 15.75 -6.51 -15.30
CA HIS A 87 16.05 -7.47 -16.35
C HIS A 87 16.09 -8.91 -15.84
N GLU A 88 16.48 -9.13 -14.59
CA GLU A 88 16.38 -10.46 -13.97
C GLU A 88 14.92 -10.90 -13.83
N LEU A 89 14.05 -10.00 -13.40
CA LEU A 89 12.61 -10.27 -13.24
C LEU A 89 11.88 -10.49 -14.58
N GLU A 90 12.27 -9.77 -15.63
CA GLU A 90 11.61 -9.80 -16.95
C GLU A 90 11.93 -11.05 -17.80
N ARG A 91 12.90 -11.87 -17.37
CA ARG A 91 13.31 -13.11 -18.04
C ARG A 91 12.38 -14.27 -17.69
#